data_AF-A0A919ZQ72-F1
#
_entry.id   AF-A0A919ZQ72-F1
#
_cell.length_a   1.000
_cell.length_b   1.000
_cell.length_c   1.000
_cell.angle_alpha   90.00
_cell.angle_beta   90.00
_cell.angle_gamma   90.00
#
_symmetry.space_group_name_H-M   'P 1'
#
loop_
_entity.id
_entity.type
_entity.pdbx_description
1 polymer ?
#
loop_
_entity_poly.entity_id
_entity_poly.type
_entity_poly.pdbx_seq_one_letter_code
_entity_poly.pdbx_strand_id
1 'polypeptide(L)'
;MKLPNTGSFKWESYAIIVLDKKFWYYQWSTFTRTSWETRDLITKTDIDNIISLSNNQFTLGAGTYLIKWSAPVYNVDGHQTRLRT
;
A
#
# COMPACT_ATOMS: atom_id res chain seq x y z
N MET A 1 8.39 14.27 2.80
CA MET A 1 9.73 14.25 2.17
C MET A 1 9.54 14.37 0.66
N LYS A 2 9.83 15.53 0.04
CA LYS A 2 9.83 15.66 -1.43
C LYS A 2 10.85 14.67 -1.99
N LEU A 3 10.44 13.76 -2.87
CA LEU A 3 11.39 12.89 -3.58
C LEU A 3 12.25 13.77 -4.50
N PRO A 4 13.55 13.46 -4.67
CA PRO A 4 14.43 14.26 -5.52
C PRO A 4 13.91 14.25 -6.97
N ASN A 5 13.75 15.45 -7.53
CA ASN A 5 13.33 15.70 -8.91
C ASN A 5 14.47 15.36 -9.89
N THR A 6 14.82 14.08 -10.01
CA THR A 6 15.77 13.61 -11.02
C THR A 6 14.99 13.05 -12.21
N GLY A 7 14.57 13.93 -13.13
CA GLY A 7 13.98 13.58 -14.43
C GLY A 7 12.81 14.47 -14.86
N SER A 8 12.50 14.48 -16.17
CA SER A 8 11.44 15.27 -16.81
C SER A 8 10.01 14.86 -16.45
N PHE A 9 9.84 13.91 -15.52
CA PHE A 9 8.54 13.42 -15.05
C PHE A 9 8.36 13.86 -13.59
N LYS A 10 7.77 15.04 -13.41
CA LYS A 10 7.42 15.57 -12.08
C LYS A 10 6.00 15.14 -11.74
N TRP A 11 5.85 14.31 -10.71
CA TRP A 11 4.53 14.09 -10.11
C TRP A 11 4.23 15.29 -9.21
N GLU A 12 3.12 16.00 -9.48
CA GLU A 12 2.78 17.22 -8.73
C GLU A 12 2.38 16.93 -7.28
N SER A 13 1.94 15.70 -6.99
CA SER A 13 1.55 15.23 -5.67
C SER A 13 1.87 13.76 -5.48
N TYR A 14 2.06 13.32 -4.24
CA TYR A 14 2.25 11.91 -3.89
C TYR A 14 1.65 11.57 -2.52
N ALA A 15 1.21 10.32 -2.39
CA ALA A 15 0.84 9.75 -1.11
C ALA A 15 1.54 8.40 -0.93
N ILE A 16 1.92 8.10 0.30
CA ILE A 16 2.51 6.82 0.69
C ILE A 16 1.56 6.16 1.68
N ILE A 17 1.11 4.97 1.32
CA ILE A 17 0.33 4.12 2.22
C ILE A 17 1.23 2.95 2.59
N VAL A 18 1.49 2.80 3.89
CA VAL A 18 2.28 1.70 4.41
C VAL A 18 1.34 0.65 4.97
N LEU A 19 1.47 -0.55 4.39
CA LEU A 19 0.94 -1.78 4.93
C LEU A 19 1.75 -2.16 6.17
N ASP A 20 1.04 -2.47 7.25
CA ASP A 20 1.55 -3.26 8.37
C ASP A 20 2.84 -2.72 9.06
N LYS A 21 2.65 -1.94 10.14
CA LYS A 21 3.65 -1.80 11.20
C LYS A 21 3.22 -2.62 12.42
N LYS A 22 3.19 -3.95 12.30
CA LYS A 22 2.96 -4.82 13.45
C LYS A 22 4.22 -5.01 14.27
N PHE A 23 4.01 -5.18 15.57
CA PHE A 23 5.07 -5.57 16.49
C PHE A 23 5.60 -6.95 16.12
N TRP A 24 6.89 -7.18 16.38
CA TRP A 24 7.63 -8.41 16.02
C TRP A 24 7.04 -9.73 16.55
N TYR A 25 6.10 -9.68 17.50
CA TYR A 25 5.43 -10.85 18.08
C TYR A 25 4.03 -11.13 17.50
N TYR A 26 3.50 -10.30 16.59
CA TYR A 26 2.26 -10.63 15.89
C TYR A 26 2.55 -11.60 14.75
N GLN A 27 2.17 -12.87 14.95
CA GLN A 27 2.25 -13.86 13.89
C GLN A 27 1.30 -13.50 12.76
N TRP A 28 1.81 -13.59 11.54
CA TRP A 28 1.03 -13.36 10.34
C TRP A 28 0.13 -14.58 10.11
N SER A 29 -1.12 -14.35 9.73
CA SER A 29 -2.13 -15.41 9.63
C SER A 29 -1.68 -16.55 8.72
N THR A 30 -2.20 -17.75 8.97
CA THR A 30 -1.99 -18.90 8.09
C THR A 30 -2.72 -18.65 6.78
N PHE A 31 -1.98 -18.20 5.76
CA PHE A 31 -2.51 -18.09 4.40
C PHE A 31 -2.84 -19.48 3.87
N THR A 32 -4.09 -19.71 3.46
CA THR A 32 -4.47 -20.93 2.74
C THR A 32 -4.50 -20.63 1.25
N ARG A 33 -4.09 -21.58 0.41
CA ARG A 33 -3.90 -21.41 -1.04
C ARG A 33 -5.14 -20.88 -1.80
N THR A 34 -6.33 -20.93 -1.18
CA THR A 34 -7.60 -20.57 -1.79
C THR A 34 -8.23 -19.29 -1.23
N SER A 35 -7.68 -18.70 -0.16
CA SER A 35 -8.24 -17.47 0.43
C SER A 35 -7.44 -16.23 0.02
N TRP A 36 -8.14 -15.11 -0.16
CA TRP A 36 -7.50 -13.82 -0.39
C TRP A 36 -7.67 -12.91 0.81
N GLU A 37 -6.62 -12.81 1.63
CA GLU A 37 -6.63 -11.95 2.81
C GLU A 37 -6.49 -10.47 2.45
N THR A 38 -7.27 -9.63 3.12
CA THR A 38 -7.13 -8.17 3.07
C THR A 38 -6.05 -7.76 4.05
N ARG A 39 -5.07 -6.97 3.60
CA ARG A 39 -3.99 -6.49 4.45
C ARG A 39 -4.43 -5.27 5.26
N ASP A 40 -3.86 -5.12 6.45
CA ASP A 40 -4.11 -3.95 7.28
C ASP A 40 -3.34 -2.72 6.76
N LEU A 41 -4.08 -1.68 6.39
CA LEU A 41 -3.53 -0.38 6.02
C LEU A 41 -3.54 0.52 7.26
N ILE A 42 -2.37 0.72 7.87
CA ILE A 42 -2.30 1.28 9.23
C ILE A 42 -1.70 2.69 9.21
N THR A 43 -0.81 3.01 8.27
CA THR A 43 -0.15 4.32 8.23
C THR A 43 -0.31 4.99 6.87
N LYS A 44 -0.84 6.21 6.91
CA LYS A 44 -1.02 7.10 5.75
C LYS A 44 -0.06 8.29 5.90
N THR A 45 0.75 8.54 4.89
CA THR A 45 1.46 9.83 4.72
C THR A 45 1.00 10.47 3.43
N ASP A 46 0.30 11.58 3.54
CA ASP A 46 -0.38 12.23 2.42
C ASP A 46 -0.40 13.73 2.69
N ILE A 47 0.57 14.45 2.11
CA ILE A 47 0.76 15.88 2.38
C ILE A 47 -0.22 16.75 1.60
N ASP A 48 -0.69 16.26 0.46
CA ASP A 48 -1.57 16.97 -0.46
C ASP A 48 -3.06 16.58 -0.25
N ASN A 49 -3.33 15.70 0.72
CA ASN A 49 -4.64 15.19 1.08
C ASN A 49 -5.41 14.59 -0.12
N ILE A 50 -4.71 13.88 -1.00
CA ILE A 50 -5.27 13.29 -2.24
C ILE A 50 -5.89 11.91 -2.02
N ILE A 51 -5.70 11.32 -0.83
CA ILE A 51 -6.22 10.00 -0.49
C ILE A 51 -6.97 9.99 0.85
N SER A 52 -8.06 9.23 0.95
CA SER A 52 -8.65 8.87 2.24
C SER A 52 -8.34 7.40 2.57
N LEU A 53 -8.35 7.03 3.85
CA LEU A 53 -8.07 5.67 4.31
C LEU A 53 -9.13 5.23 5.33
N SER A 54 -9.85 4.16 5.03
CA SER A 54 -10.82 3.53 5.94
C SER A 54 -11.00 2.06 5.58
N ASN A 55 -11.31 1.20 6.57
CA ASN A 55 -11.62 -0.23 6.35
C ASN A 55 -10.59 -0.99 5.48
N ASN A 56 -9.29 -0.71 5.67
CA ASN A 56 -8.21 -1.31 4.85
C ASN A 56 -8.32 -1.03 3.35
N GLN A 57 -8.91 0.11 2.99
CA GLN A 57 -9.06 0.59 1.62
C GLN A 57 -8.65 2.07 1.57
N PHE A 58 -8.10 2.47 0.42
CA PHE A 58 -7.85 3.87 0.13
C PHE A 58 -8.76 4.34 -1.00
N THR A 59 -9.26 5.56 -0.88
CA THR A 59 -10.01 6.21 -1.95
C THR A 59 -9.15 7.33 -2.53
N LEU A 60 -9.11 7.39 -3.86
CA LEU A 60 -8.47 8.48 -4.60
C LEU A 60 -9.52 9.51 -4.98
N GLY A 61 -9.15 10.80 -4.96
CA GLY A 61 -9.95 11.85 -5.59
C GLY A 61 -10.09 11.65 -7.11
N ALA A 62 -10.88 12.48 -7.78
CA ALA A 62 -10.94 12.47 -9.24
C ALA A 62 -9.57 12.88 -9.83
N GLY A 63 -9.02 12.05 -10.72
CA GLY A 63 -7.73 12.34 -11.34
C GLY A 63 -7.11 11.13 -12.02
N THR A 64 -5.89 11.33 -12.54
CA THR A 64 -5.05 10.26 -13.09
C THR A 64 -3.89 10.02 -12.15
N TYR A 65 -3.71 8.78 -11.71
CA TYR A 65 -2.70 8.42 -10.71
C TYR A 65 -1.87 7.24 -11.21
N LEU A 66 -0.57 7.26 -10.91
CA LEU A 66 0.28 6.08 -10.99
C LEU A 66 0.27 5.38 -9.63
N ILE A 67 -0.28 4.17 -9.58
CA ILE A 67 -0.26 3.33 -8.38
C ILE A 67 0.90 2.36 -8.48
N LYS A 68 1.81 2.41 -7.50
CA LYS A 68 2.88 1.43 -7.31
C LYS A 68 2.67 0.77 -5.96
N TRP A 69 2.64 -0.56 -5.92
CA TRP A 69 2.54 -1.31 -4.68
C TRP A 69 3.52 -2.48 -4.64
N SER A 70 3.88 -2.89 -3.43
CA SER A 70 4.62 -4.11 -3.15
C SER A 70 4.09 -4.68 -1.83
N ALA A 71 4.01 -6.00 -1.74
CA ALA A 71 3.61 -6.69 -0.51
C ALA A 71 4.48 -7.95 -0.33
N PRO A 72 5.74 -7.75 0.13
CA PRO A 72 6.68 -8.83 0.32
C PRO A 72 6.25 -9.76 1.45
N VAL A 73 6.78 -10.98 1.42
CA VAL A 73 6.52 -12.03 2.40
C VAL A 73 7.79 -12.85 2.61
N TYR A 74 7.90 -13.48 3.77
CA TYR A 74 9.05 -14.30 4.13
C TYR A 74 8.62 -15.77 4.27
N ASN A 75 9.48 -16.68 3.79
CA ASN A 75 9.36 -18.13 3.97
C ASN A 75 8.03 -18.74 3.46
N VAL A 76 7.68 -18.47 2.20
CA VAL A 76 6.56 -19.11 1.51
C VAL A 76 7.01 -19.62 0.14
N ASP A 77 6.39 -20.70 -0.35
CA ASP A 77 6.69 -21.27 -1.67
C ASP A 77 6.31 -20.34 -2.83
N GLY A 78 5.35 -19.46 -2.61
CA GLY A 78 4.92 -18.44 -3.56
C GLY A 78 3.88 -17.51 -2.96
N HIS A 79 3.84 -16.27 -3.45
CA HIS A 79 2.81 -15.31 -3.04
C HIS A 79 2.30 -14.52 -4.24
N GLN A 80 1.04 -14.11 -4.12
CA GLN A 80 0.38 -13.26 -5.09
C GLN A 80 -0.27 -12.09 -4.35
N THR A 81 -0.24 -10.93 -4.99
CA THR A 81 -0.83 -9.71 -4.45
C THR A 81 -1.72 -9.12 -5.53
N ARG A 82 -2.84 -8.55 -5.13
CA ARG A 82 -3.76 -7.88 -6.03
C ARG A 82 -4.27 -6.60 -5.39
N LEU A 83 -4.34 -5.55 -6.18
CA LEU A 83 -5.15 -4.39 -5.86
C LEU A 83 -6.59 -4.70 -6.28
N ARG A 84 -7.56 -4.34 -5.44
CA ARG A 84 -8.99 -4.48 -5.73
C ARG A 84 -9.59 -3.09 -5.89
N THR A 85 -10.58 -3.01 -6.76
CA THR A 85 -11.44 -1.84 -6.94
C THR A 85 -12.57 -1.84 -5.93
#